data_AF-A0A974P7V1-F1
#
_entry.id   AF-A0A974P7V1-F1
#
_cell.length_a   1.000
_cell.length_b   1.000
_cell.length_c   1.000
_cell.angle_alpha   90.00
_cell.angle_beta   90.00
_cell.angle_gamma   90.00
#
_symmetry.space_group_name_H-M   'P 1'
#
loop_
_entity.id
_entity.type
_entity.pdbx_description
1 polymer ?
#
loop_
_entity_poly.entity_id
_entity_poly.type
_entity_poly.pdbx_seq_one_letter_code
_entity_poly.pdbx_strand_id
1 'polypeptide(L)'
;MHETITRMLNKWGTLKTVLPLLVLTITLMVVINTAHLPITVPRIQEVSQGADILDMHIFYSKTEVYSLLEQLQPEGRRIYIKLLMGFDFAFPALYAVTFSLIVSTLYRSSRRWIIRTLVWLPLMAGVFDWSENVSIIMILLKYPVTSVAAYAAGFLTLGKWISIWLSLGVVFAGLCFKLTKVGILKNDIRNNTTAKK
;
A
#
# COMPACT_ATOMS: atom_id res chain seq x y z
N MET A 1 -16.13 -6.69 -16.45
CA MET A 1 -15.19 -5.83 -15.68
C MET A 1 -13.91 -6.56 -15.29
N HIS A 2 -14.00 -7.70 -14.56
CA HIS A 2 -12.85 -8.51 -14.14
C HIS A 2 -11.85 -8.82 -15.27
N GLU A 3 -12.34 -9.34 -16.40
CA GLU A 3 -11.47 -9.70 -17.52
C GLU A 3 -10.76 -8.51 -18.19
N THR A 4 -11.38 -7.34 -18.19
CA THR A 4 -10.81 -6.12 -18.78
C THR A 4 -9.61 -5.65 -17.98
N ILE A 5 -9.76 -5.61 -16.64
CA ILE A 5 -8.68 -5.19 -15.74
C ILE A 5 -7.52 -6.18 -15.76
N THR A 6 -7.79 -7.49 -15.70
CA THR A 6 -6.73 -8.50 -15.81
C THR A 6 -6.01 -8.43 -17.16
N ARG A 7 -6.73 -8.15 -18.26
CA ARG A 7 -6.12 -7.97 -19.59
C ARG A 7 -5.20 -6.74 -19.62
N MET A 8 -5.63 -5.61 -19.06
CA MET A 8 -4.81 -4.40 -18.95
C MET A 8 -3.56 -4.66 -18.10
N LEU A 9 -3.71 -5.22 -16.91
CA LEU A 9 -2.58 -5.53 -16.02
C LEU A 9 -1.58 -6.49 -16.67
N ASN A 10 -2.06 -7.50 -17.41
CA ASN A 10 -1.17 -8.40 -18.15
C ASN A 10 -0.43 -7.72 -19.32
N LYS A 11 -1.07 -6.76 -20.00
CA LYS A 11 -0.44 -5.99 -21.09
C LYS A 11 0.73 -5.15 -20.56
N TRP A 12 0.56 -4.52 -19.40
CA TRP A 12 1.55 -3.63 -18.80
C TRP A 12 2.47 -4.33 -17.77
N GLY A 13 2.16 -5.56 -17.39
CA GLY A 13 2.89 -6.38 -16.42
C GLY A 13 4.23 -6.91 -16.95
N THR A 14 5.14 -6.00 -17.28
CA THR A 14 6.52 -6.29 -17.67
C THR A 14 7.49 -5.76 -16.63
N LEU A 15 8.68 -6.36 -16.51
CA LEU A 15 9.72 -5.88 -15.59
C LEU A 15 10.09 -4.41 -15.83
N LYS A 16 10.09 -3.98 -17.11
CA LYS A 16 10.39 -2.59 -17.50
C LYS A 16 9.37 -1.58 -16.99
N THR A 17 8.13 -2.00 -16.75
CA THR A 17 7.07 -1.15 -16.20
C THR A 17 6.99 -1.28 -14.68
N VAL A 18 7.11 -2.51 -14.17
CA VAL A 18 6.98 -2.82 -12.74
C VAL A 18 8.13 -2.23 -11.93
N LEU A 19 9.38 -2.33 -12.41
CA LEU A 19 10.54 -1.88 -11.64
C LEU A 19 10.54 -0.37 -11.38
N PRO A 20 10.33 0.53 -12.37
CA PRO A 20 10.26 1.96 -12.10
C PRO A 20 9.13 2.33 -11.15
N LEU A 21 7.95 1.71 -11.30
CA LEU A 21 6.82 1.95 -10.40
C LEU A 21 7.11 1.48 -8.97
N LEU A 22 7.77 0.32 -8.82
CA LEU A 22 8.18 -0.19 -7.52
C LEU A 22 9.23 0.70 -6.87
N VAL A 23 10.25 1.15 -7.63
CA VAL A 23 11.26 2.10 -7.14
C VAL A 23 10.58 3.39 -6.71
N LEU A 24 9.71 3.97 -7.54
CA LEU A 24 8.97 5.18 -7.20
C LEU A 24 8.11 5.00 -5.94
N THR A 25 7.41 3.86 -5.82
CA THR A 25 6.61 3.53 -4.63
C THR A 25 7.48 3.49 -3.38
N ILE A 26 8.62 2.78 -3.42
CA ILE A 26 9.53 2.68 -2.28
C ILE A 26 10.16 4.05 -1.97
N THR A 27 10.59 4.80 -2.98
CA THR A 27 11.16 6.14 -2.80
C THR A 27 10.17 7.09 -2.15
N LEU A 28 8.92 7.14 -2.62
CA LEU A 28 7.89 7.99 -2.00
C LEU A 28 7.61 7.55 -0.56
N MET A 29 7.48 6.23 -0.30
CA MET A 29 7.29 5.71 1.05
C MET A 29 8.41 6.18 1.99
N VAL A 30 9.68 6.03 1.57
CA VAL A 30 10.82 6.47 2.37
C VAL A 30 10.82 7.98 2.56
N VAL A 31 10.67 8.76 1.49
CA VAL A 31 10.70 10.22 1.57
C VAL A 31 9.60 10.77 2.48
N ILE A 32 8.36 10.28 2.36
CA ILE A 32 7.23 10.75 3.19
C ILE A 32 7.45 10.46 4.68
N ASN A 33 8.08 9.33 5.01
CA ASN A 33 8.23 8.85 6.37
C ASN A 33 9.57 9.21 7.02
N THR A 34 10.60 9.59 6.25
CA THR A 34 11.95 9.85 6.81
C THR A 34 12.57 11.17 6.40
N ALA A 35 12.10 11.83 5.34
CA ALA A 35 12.68 13.12 4.92
C ALA A 35 12.05 14.27 5.72
N HIS A 36 12.88 15.25 6.09
CA HIS A 36 12.44 16.45 6.81
C HIS A 36 11.94 17.53 5.83
N LEU A 37 10.87 17.23 5.08
CA LEU A 37 10.27 18.14 4.10
C LEU A 37 8.97 18.76 4.65
N PRO A 38 8.47 19.87 4.09
CA PRO A 38 7.34 20.62 4.67
C PRO A 38 6.02 19.84 4.83
N ILE A 39 5.83 18.75 4.08
CA ILE A 39 4.60 17.93 4.07
C ILE A 39 5.01 16.46 4.21
N THR A 40 5.50 16.08 5.39
CA THR A 40 5.99 14.73 5.72
C THR A 40 5.71 14.39 7.18
N VAL A 41 5.80 13.10 7.52
CA VAL A 41 5.56 12.61 8.89
C VAL A 41 6.57 13.18 9.90
N PRO A 42 7.90 13.20 9.64
CA PRO A 42 8.85 13.80 10.57
C PRO A 42 8.54 15.27 10.86
N ARG A 43 8.05 16.01 9.86
CA ARG A 43 7.67 17.41 10.06
C ARG A 43 6.45 17.57 10.97
N ILE A 44 5.49 16.66 10.92
CA ILE A 44 4.36 16.62 11.87
C ILE A 44 4.88 16.36 13.28
N GLN A 45 5.75 15.37 13.44
CA GLN A 45 6.35 15.01 14.73
C GLN A 45 7.12 16.19 15.36
N GLU A 46 7.93 16.90 14.57
CA GLU A 46 8.68 18.08 15.03
C GLU A 46 7.78 19.17 15.64
N VAL A 47 6.65 19.46 15.00
CA VAL A 47 5.73 20.52 15.46
C VAL A 47 4.72 20.04 16.51
N SER A 48 4.74 18.74 16.82
CA SER A 48 3.77 18.06 17.70
C SER A 48 4.42 17.33 18.87
N GLN A 49 5.62 17.74 19.29
CA GLN A 49 6.36 17.11 20.40
C GLN A 49 6.58 15.59 20.22
N GLY A 50 6.74 15.14 18.98
CA GLY A 50 6.94 13.73 18.64
C GLY A 50 5.66 12.92 18.46
N ALA A 51 4.48 13.54 18.46
CA ALA A 51 3.22 12.83 18.21
C ALA A 51 3.22 12.17 16.81
N ASP A 52 2.76 10.91 16.77
CA ASP A 52 2.61 10.15 15.53
C ASP A 52 1.34 10.54 14.76
N ILE A 53 1.11 9.92 13.61
CA ILE A 53 -0.12 10.02 12.81
C ILE A 53 -0.95 8.73 12.86
N LEU A 54 -2.25 8.84 12.59
CA LEU A 54 -3.18 7.70 12.68
C LEU A 54 -2.82 6.57 11.71
N ASP A 55 -2.27 6.91 10.54
CA ASP A 55 -1.99 5.95 9.47
C ASP A 55 -0.87 4.96 9.81
N MET A 56 -0.08 5.24 10.85
CA MET A 56 0.99 4.38 11.37
C MET A 56 0.46 3.27 12.29
N HIS A 57 -0.79 3.37 12.72
CA HIS A 57 -1.42 2.40 13.61
C HIS A 57 -2.11 1.29 12.80
N ILE A 58 -2.20 0.08 13.36
CA ILE A 58 -2.95 -1.03 12.73
C ILE A 58 -4.47 -0.87 12.90
N PHE A 59 -4.88 -0.30 14.03
CA PHE A 59 -6.25 0.01 14.39
C PHE A 59 -6.23 1.12 15.46
N TYR A 60 -7.32 1.87 15.57
CA TYR A 60 -7.52 2.84 16.65
C TYR A 60 -9.02 3.07 16.88
N SER A 61 -9.36 3.38 18.12
CA SER A 61 -10.68 3.82 18.55
C SER A 61 -10.88 5.31 18.33
N LYS A 62 -12.15 5.73 18.33
CA LYS A 62 -12.53 7.16 18.33
C LYS A 62 -11.80 7.94 19.45
N THR A 63 -11.67 7.36 20.64
CA THR A 63 -11.05 8.04 21.79
C THR A 63 -9.56 8.30 21.54
N GLU A 64 -8.87 7.33 20.94
CA GLU A 64 -7.47 7.47 20.53
C GLU A 64 -7.29 8.52 19.43
N VAL A 65 -8.22 8.60 18.47
CA VAL A 65 -8.24 9.67 17.45
C VAL A 65 -8.18 11.05 18.11
N TYR A 66 -9.13 11.36 18.99
CA TYR A 66 -9.20 12.70 19.59
C TYR A 66 -8.03 12.98 20.54
N SER A 67 -7.51 11.95 21.22
CA SER A 67 -6.31 12.08 22.05
C SER A 67 -5.08 12.43 21.21
N LEU A 68 -4.91 11.78 20.04
CA LEU A 68 -3.82 12.07 19.11
C LEU A 68 -3.98 13.45 18.47
N LEU A 69 -5.21 13.83 18.07
CA LEU A 69 -5.48 15.14 17.48
C LEU A 69 -5.18 16.31 18.44
N GLU A 70 -5.38 16.12 19.74
CA GLU A 70 -4.96 17.09 20.75
C GLU A 70 -3.43 17.20 20.81
N GLN A 71 -2.72 16.07 20.80
CA GLN A 71 -1.24 16.04 20.80
C GLN A 71 -0.63 16.68 19.56
N LEU A 72 -1.28 16.55 18.38
CA LEU A 72 -0.82 17.14 17.13
C LEU A 72 -0.68 18.67 17.15
N GLN A 73 -1.32 19.36 18.10
CA GLN A 73 -1.37 20.83 18.15
C GLN A 73 -1.95 21.44 16.85
N PRO A 74 -2.24 22.77 16.80
CA PRO A 74 -2.81 23.39 15.61
C PRO A 74 -1.97 23.22 14.34
N GLU A 75 -0.65 23.36 14.43
CA GLU A 75 0.22 23.29 13.26
C GLU A 75 0.40 21.85 12.75
N GLY A 76 0.55 20.86 13.63
CA GLY A 76 0.64 19.45 13.21
C GLY A 76 -0.62 18.98 12.51
N ARG A 77 -1.81 19.36 13.00
CA ARG A 77 -3.09 19.09 12.30
C ARG A 77 -3.13 19.72 10.91
N ARG A 78 -2.64 20.96 10.76
CA ARG A 78 -2.60 21.66 9.45
C ARG A 78 -1.67 20.95 8.46
N ILE A 79 -0.49 20.51 8.91
CA ILE A 79 0.46 19.77 8.07
C ILE A 79 -0.11 18.40 7.72
N TYR A 80 -0.79 17.73 8.66
CA TYR A 80 -1.43 16.45 8.42
C TYR A 80 -2.51 16.52 7.33
N ILE A 81 -3.37 17.55 7.34
CA ILE A 81 -4.33 17.77 6.24
C ILE A 81 -3.62 17.93 4.90
N LYS A 82 -2.52 18.70 4.84
CA LYS A 82 -1.74 18.87 3.60
C LYS A 82 -1.12 17.56 3.11
N LEU A 83 -0.66 16.71 4.04
CA LEU A 83 -0.12 15.40 3.73
C LEU A 83 -1.20 14.50 3.11
N LEU A 84 -2.36 14.42 3.75
CA LEU A 84 -3.53 13.65 3.31
C LEU A 84 -4.06 14.09 1.95
N MET A 85 -4.10 15.41 1.70
CA MET A 85 -4.54 15.97 0.40
C MET A 85 -3.45 15.93 -0.68
N GLY A 86 -2.20 15.74 -0.30
CA GLY A 86 -1.04 15.78 -1.18
C GLY A 86 -0.52 14.39 -1.51
N PHE A 87 0.51 13.97 -0.78
CA PHE A 87 1.18 12.70 -1.05
C PHE A 87 0.27 11.51 -0.78
N ASP A 88 -0.46 11.49 0.33
CA ASP A 88 -1.31 10.36 0.73
C ASP A 88 -2.61 10.29 -0.08
N PHE A 89 -2.89 11.30 -0.91
CA PHE A 89 -3.92 11.18 -1.94
C PHE A 89 -3.42 10.38 -3.16
N ALA A 90 -2.17 10.59 -3.60
CA ALA A 90 -1.62 9.92 -4.78
C ALA A 90 -1.03 8.54 -4.47
N PHE A 91 -0.46 8.38 -3.28
CA PHE A 91 0.29 7.19 -2.88
C PHE A 91 -0.56 5.89 -2.91
N PRO A 92 -1.84 5.89 -2.48
CA PRO A 92 -2.69 4.70 -2.56
C PRO A 92 -2.89 4.15 -3.96
N ALA A 93 -3.13 5.03 -4.93
CA ALA A 93 -3.24 4.61 -6.33
C ALA A 93 -1.91 4.03 -6.85
N LEU A 94 -0.79 4.68 -6.53
CA LEU A 94 0.53 4.23 -6.98
C LEU A 94 0.85 2.83 -6.46
N TYR A 95 0.76 2.59 -5.15
CA TYR A 95 1.09 1.27 -4.63
C TYR A 95 0.07 0.23 -5.09
N ALA A 96 -1.23 0.56 -5.13
CA ALA A 96 -2.28 -0.37 -5.53
C ALA A 96 -2.05 -0.86 -6.97
N VAL A 97 -1.74 0.04 -7.90
CA VAL A 97 -1.42 -0.31 -9.30
C VAL A 97 -0.12 -1.11 -9.37
N THR A 98 0.93 -0.68 -8.68
CA THR A 98 2.23 -1.34 -8.67
C THR A 98 2.13 -2.79 -8.21
N PHE A 99 1.53 -3.02 -7.04
CA PHE A 99 1.36 -4.37 -6.49
C PHE A 99 0.39 -5.21 -7.32
N SER A 100 -0.66 -4.63 -7.89
CA SER A 100 -1.56 -5.35 -8.81
C SER A 100 -0.84 -5.83 -10.08
N LEU A 101 0.06 -5.02 -10.64
CA LEU A 101 0.91 -5.41 -11.77
C LEU A 101 1.88 -6.52 -11.38
N ILE A 102 2.49 -6.47 -10.19
CA ILE A 102 3.37 -7.53 -9.68
C ILE A 102 2.57 -8.84 -9.57
N VAL A 103 1.42 -8.83 -8.89
CA VAL A 103 0.56 -10.02 -8.76
C VAL A 103 0.16 -10.55 -10.14
N SER A 104 -0.30 -9.69 -11.05
CA SER A 104 -0.65 -10.11 -12.41
C SER A 104 0.53 -10.78 -13.13
N THR A 105 1.74 -10.22 -13.01
CA THR A 105 2.97 -10.75 -13.63
C THR A 105 3.39 -12.08 -13.03
N LEU A 106 3.25 -12.25 -11.71
CA LEU A 106 3.59 -13.49 -11.01
C LEU A 106 2.68 -14.64 -11.42
N TYR A 107 1.39 -14.36 -11.59
CA TYR A 107 0.37 -15.39 -11.79
C TYR A 107 -0.20 -15.46 -13.21
N ARG A 108 0.37 -14.75 -14.19
CA ARG A 108 -0.14 -14.68 -15.58
C ARG A 108 -0.37 -16.02 -16.27
N SER A 109 0.38 -17.06 -15.91
CA SER A 109 0.27 -18.41 -16.49
C SER A 109 -0.81 -19.27 -15.84
N SER A 110 -1.38 -18.83 -14.72
CA SER A 110 -2.43 -19.56 -14.02
C SER A 110 -3.76 -19.42 -14.73
N ARG A 111 -4.42 -20.56 -14.96
CA ARG A 111 -5.80 -20.62 -15.48
C ARG A 111 -6.86 -20.63 -14.38
N ARG A 112 -6.47 -20.75 -13.10
CA ARG A 112 -7.41 -20.83 -11.98
C ARG A 112 -8.00 -19.46 -11.69
N TRP A 113 -9.32 -19.35 -11.72
CA TRP A 113 -10.04 -18.09 -11.49
C TRP A 113 -9.68 -17.43 -10.16
N ILE A 114 -9.64 -18.20 -9.07
CA ILE A 114 -9.29 -17.70 -7.73
C ILE A 114 -7.90 -17.05 -7.66
N ILE A 115 -6.96 -17.50 -8.50
CA ILE A 115 -5.61 -16.92 -8.56
C ILE A 115 -5.65 -15.60 -9.34
N ARG A 116 -6.52 -15.51 -10.36
CA ARG A 116 -6.69 -14.29 -11.16
C ARG A 116 -7.39 -13.18 -10.37
N THR A 117 -8.19 -13.51 -9.35
CA THR A 117 -8.84 -12.52 -8.48
C THR A 117 -7.89 -11.91 -7.44
N LEU A 118 -6.70 -12.48 -7.22
CA LEU A 118 -5.74 -11.94 -6.24
C LEU A 118 -5.23 -10.53 -6.58
N VAL A 119 -5.33 -10.11 -7.84
CA VAL A 119 -5.00 -8.74 -8.28
C VAL A 119 -5.90 -7.68 -7.65
N TRP A 120 -7.03 -8.06 -7.04
CA TRP A 120 -7.93 -7.13 -6.38
C TRP A 120 -7.50 -6.77 -4.96
N LEU A 121 -6.66 -7.58 -4.30
CA LEU A 121 -6.22 -7.28 -2.94
C LEU A 121 -5.48 -5.93 -2.82
N PRO A 122 -4.51 -5.60 -3.71
CA PRO A 122 -3.84 -4.30 -3.62
C PRO A 122 -4.77 -3.14 -4.00
N LEU A 123 -5.74 -3.37 -4.90
CA LEU A 123 -6.75 -2.37 -5.25
C LEU A 123 -7.68 -2.08 -4.07
N MET A 124 -8.09 -3.11 -3.34
CA MET A 124 -8.89 -2.94 -2.12
C MET A 124 -8.12 -2.20 -1.03
N ALA A 125 -6.82 -2.49 -0.86
CA ALA A 125 -5.96 -1.72 0.04
C ALA A 125 -5.99 -0.23 -0.27
N GLY A 126 -5.80 0.15 -1.54
CA GLY A 126 -5.84 1.56 -1.97
C GLY A 126 -7.20 2.23 -1.74
N VAL A 127 -8.32 1.50 -1.92
CA VAL A 127 -9.67 2.00 -1.65
C VAL A 127 -9.90 2.23 -0.16
N PHE A 128 -9.45 1.31 0.70
CA PHE A 128 -9.55 1.48 2.15
C PHE A 128 -8.73 2.68 2.63
N ASP A 129 -7.51 2.83 2.12
CA ASP A 129 -6.59 3.92 2.41
C ASP A 129 -7.19 5.28 2.01
N TRP A 130 -7.72 5.41 0.80
CA TRP A 130 -8.44 6.63 0.42
C TRP A 130 -9.65 6.92 1.30
N SER A 131 -10.42 5.89 1.67
CA SER A 131 -11.60 6.05 2.53
C SER A 131 -11.21 6.50 3.94
N GLU A 132 -10.12 5.96 4.46
CA GLU A 132 -9.50 6.37 5.72
C GLU A 132 -9.02 7.81 5.64
N ASN A 133 -8.23 8.18 4.64
CA ASN A 133 -7.67 9.53 4.49
C ASN A 133 -8.78 10.59 4.41
N VAL A 134 -9.85 10.32 3.67
CA VAL A 134 -11.05 11.17 3.63
C VAL A 134 -11.71 11.24 5.00
N SER A 135 -11.81 10.13 5.73
CA SER A 135 -12.35 10.11 7.10
C SER A 135 -11.51 10.96 8.05
N ILE A 136 -10.19 10.84 8.01
CA ILE A 136 -9.26 11.60 8.84
C ILE A 136 -9.34 13.10 8.51
N ILE A 137 -9.40 13.48 7.23
CA ILE A 137 -9.63 14.87 6.82
C ILE A 137 -10.93 15.40 7.42
N MET A 138 -12.04 14.65 7.33
CA MET A 138 -13.33 15.06 7.90
C MET A 138 -13.28 15.23 9.43
N ILE A 139 -12.50 14.41 10.13
CA ILE A 139 -12.29 14.51 11.57
C ILE A 139 -11.47 15.77 11.89
N LEU A 140 -10.35 15.97 11.20
CA LEU A 140 -9.44 17.11 11.41
C LEU A 140 -10.13 18.44 11.14
N LEU A 141 -10.94 18.54 10.07
CA LEU A 141 -11.69 19.76 9.74
C LEU A 141 -12.82 20.08 10.73
N LYS A 142 -13.35 19.09 11.45
CA LYS A 142 -14.40 19.28 12.46
C LYS A 142 -13.86 19.48 13.87
N TYR A 143 -12.59 19.13 14.13
CA TYR A 143 -11.98 19.25 15.45
C TYR A 143 -12.14 20.67 16.03
N PRO A 144 -12.54 20.84 17.30
CA PRO A 144 -12.68 19.81 18.36
C PRO A 144 -14.04 19.11 18.41
N VAL A 145 -14.96 19.40 17.48
CA VAL A 145 -16.28 18.74 17.43
C VAL A 145 -16.13 17.30 16.94
N THR A 146 -16.92 16.40 17.53
CA THR A 146 -16.94 15.00 17.11
C THR A 146 -17.45 14.86 15.67
N SER A 147 -16.76 14.07 14.86
CA SER A 147 -17.18 13.64 13.52
C SER A 147 -17.66 12.19 13.56
N VAL A 148 -18.73 11.88 12.83
CA VAL A 148 -19.24 10.50 12.66
C VAL A 148 -18.19 9.62 11.98
N ALA A 149 -17.31 10.19 11.15
CA ALA A 149 -16.23 9.48 10.48
C ALA A 149 -15.25 8.79 11.46
N ALA A 150 -15.11 9.31 12.68
CA ALA A 150 -14.23 8.75 13.70
C ALA A 150 -14.67 7.35 14.18
N TYR A 151 -15.93 6.96 13.96
CA TYR A 151 -16.42 5.61 14.27
C TYR A 151 -16.00 4.57 13.23
N ALA A 152 -15.71 4.99 12.00
CA ALA A 152 -15.36 4.11 10.89
C ALA A 152 -13.86 4.11 10.56
N ALA A 153 -13.16 5.22 10.82
CA ALA A 153 -11.76 5.44 10.43
C ALA A 153 -10.84 4.27 10.82
N GLY A 154 -10.83 3.86 12.09
CA GLY A 154 -9.99 2.74 12.54
C GLY A 154 -10.30 1.40 11.88
N PHE A 155 -11.56 1.13 11.52
CA PHE A 155 -11.91 -0.08 10.77
C PHE A 155 -11.45 -0.01 9.31
N LEU A 156 -11.42 1.18 8.71
CA LEU A 156 -10.85 1.39 7.38
C LEU A 156 -9.33 1.17 7.42
N THR A 157 -8.64 1.67 8.45
CA THR A 157 -7.22 1.38 8.72
C THR A 157 -6.96 -0.12 8.81
N LEU A 158 -7.78 -0.84 9.57
CA LEU A 158 -7.64 -2.28 9.72
C LEU A 158 -7.86 -3.01 8.38
N GLY A 159 -8.88 -2.60 7.61
CA GLY A 159 -9.16 -3.13 6.28
C GLY A 159 -8.02 -2.89 5.29
N LYS A 160 -7.41 -1.68 5.33
CA LYS A 160 -6.20 -1.31 4.60
C LYS A 160 -5.07 -2.29 4.93
N TRP A 161 -4.71 -2.43 6.21
CA TRP A 161 -3.59 -3.28 6.62
C TRP A 161 -3.79 -4.76 6.30
N ILE A 162 -4.98 -5.31 6.54
CA ILE A 162 -5.31 -6.69 6.15
C ILE A 162 -5.09 -6.87 4.64
N SER A 163 -5.58 -5.94 3.83
CA SER A 163 -5.44 -5.99 2.37
C SER A 163 -3.98 -5.89 1.93
N ILE A 164 -3.18 -5.02 2.57
CA ILE A 164 -1.74 -4.89 2.33
C ILE A 164 -1.01 -6.20 2.67
N TRP A 165 -1.22 -6.74 3.87
CA TRP A 165 -0.52 -7.95 4.31
C TRP A 165 -0.87 -9.17 3.45
N LEU A 166 -2.14 -9.33 3.07
CA LEU A 166 -2.56 -10.37 2.13
C LEU A 166 -1.91 -10.18 0.76
N SER A 167 -1.82 -8.94 0.26
CA SER A 167 -1.15 -8.62 -1.00
C SER A 167 0.34 -9.00 -0.96
N LEU A 168 1.04 -8.64 0.11
CA LEU A 168 2.45 -9.00 0.30
C LEU A 168 2.64 -10.51 0.39
N GLY A 169 1.78 -11.23 1.11
CA GLY A 169 1.79 -12.69 1.19
C GLY A 169 1.61 -13.36 -0.18
N VAL A 170 0.69 -12.84 -1.00
CA VAL A 170 0.49 -13.31 -2.38
C VAL A 170 1.73 -13.06 -3.24
N VAL A 171 2.33 -11.86 -3.16
CA VAL A 171 3.55 -11.55 -3.90
C VAL A 171 4.69 -12.48 -3.50
N PHE A 172 4.87 -12.69 -2.19
CA PHE A 172 5.90 -13.57 -1.64
C PHE A 172 5.73 -15.02 -2.14
N ALA A 173 4.52 -15.58 -2.03
CA ALA A 173 4.22 -16.92 -2.51
C ALA A 173 4.49 -17.08 -4.01
N GLY A 174 4.11 -16.09 -4.82
CA GLY A 174 4.35 -16.09 -6.27
C GLY A 174 5.84 -16.02 -6.63
N LEU A 175 6.64 -15.27 -5.87
CA LEU A 175 8.09 -15.21 -6.04
C LEU A 175 8.75 -16.54 -5.68
N CYS A 176 8.42 -17.13 -4.53
CA CYS A 176 8.94 -18.45 -4.12
C CYS A 176 8.63 -19.53 -5.17
N PHE A 177 7.40 -19.55 -5.71
CA PHE A 177 7.02 -20.47 -6.78
C PHE A 177 7.83 -20.29 -8.07
N LYS A 178 8.12 -19.05 -8.48
CA LYS A 178 8.95 -18.81 -9.66
C LYS A 178 10.41 -19.19 -9.45
N LEU A 179 10.98 -18.87 -8.29
CA LEU A 179 12.37 -19.17 -7.96
C LEU A 179 12.63 -20.69 -7.93
N THR A 180 11.73 -21.45 -7.30
CA THR A 180 11.81 -22.93 -7.28
C THR A 180 11.74 -23.52 -8.69
N LYS A 181 10.81 -23.05 -9.53
CA LYS A 181 10.67 -23.52 -10.92
C LYS A 181 11.91 -23.22 -11.77
N VAL A 182 12.49 -22.02 -11.64
CA VAL A 182 13.73 -21.65 -12.34
C VAL A 182 14.92 -22.49 -11.87
N GLY A 183 15.01 -22.77 -10.56
CA GLY A 183 16.03 -23.65 -10.00
C GLY A 183 15.97 -25.07 -10.57
N ILE A 184 14.77 -25.65 -10.65
CA ILE A 184 14.54 -26.98 -11.25
C ILE A 184 14.98 -27.00 -12.71
N LEU A 185 14.53 -26.04 -13.53
CA LEU A 185 14.88 -25.96 -14.95
C LEU A 185 16.40 -25.82 -15.17
N LYS A 186 17.08 -25.02 -14.34
CA LYS A 186 18.54 -24.85 -14.44
C LYS A 186 19.29 -26.15 -14.09
N ASN A 187 18.80 -26.90 -13.11
CA ASN A 187 19.36 -28.20 -12.75
C ASN A 187 19.17 -29.25 -13.85
N ASP A 188 17.99 -29.30 -14.47
CA ASP A 188 17.70 -30.24 -15.57
C ASP A 188 18.61 -29.98 -16.79
N ILE A 189 18.79 -28.70 -17.17
CA ILE A 189 19.67 -28.31 -18.28
C ILE A 189 21.12 -28.70 -17.97
N ARG A 190 21.59 -28.46 -16.74
CA ARG A 190 22.95 -28.83 -16.32
C ARG A 190 23.18 -30.34 -16.41
N ASN A 191 22.25 -31.13 -15.87
CA ASN A 191 22.35 -32.60 -15.84
C ASN A 191 22.32 -33.21 -17.25
N ASN A 192 21.50 -32.68 -18.16
CA ASN A 192 21.46 -33.12 -19.56
C ASN A 192 22.72 -32.76 -20.36
N THR A 193 23.46 -31.72 -19.95
CA THR A 193 24.71 -31.31 -20.60
C THR A 193 25.88 -32.19 -20.14
N THR A 194 25.90 -32.58 -18.87
CA THR A 194 26.90 -33.51 -18.31
C THR A 194 26.71 -34.94 -18.79
N ALA A 195 25.47 -35.39 -19.01
CA ALA A 195 25.19 -36.75 -19.51
C ALA A 195 25.54 -36.96 -21.00
N LYS A 196 25.81 -35.89 -21.76
CA LYS A 196 26.20 -35.93 -23.18
C LYS A 196 27.72 -35.83 -23.40
N LYS A 197 28.52 -35.74 -22.33
CA LYS A 197 29.98 -35.79 -22.35
C LYS A 197 30.44 -37.15 -21.84
#